data_AF-A0AB36IMC6-F1
#
_entry.id   AF-A0AB36IMC6-F1
#
_cell.length_a   1.000
_cell.length_b   1.000
_cell.length_c   1.000
_cell.angle_alpha   90.00
_cell.angle_beta   90.00
_cell.angle_gamma   90.00
#
_symmetry.space_group_name_H-M   'P 1'
#
loop_
_entity.id
_entity.type
_entity.pdbx_description
1 polymer ?
#
loop_
_entity_poly.entity_id
_entity_poly.type
_entity_poly.pdbx_seq_one_letter_code
_entity_poly.pdbx_strand_id
1 'polypeptide(L)'
;MGKLSAYNLTVETDYTYFIKGANSDLDGVWVHNDCYISIPKEAKVAGNINGYKAYTFTENGETKIVIQTGERRFETLDQPKALDPTLNGSQTKTIKVDFDESRIKNSEAHKIVNDLDVNTRYELSNGTKFKTNDYGYVEEITFKPIDKKMPRTSQQTTIGYLGEIGDVGGHIQACRHGGTCDRYNLFPQNGNFNNSSYKVYFENIVKKAVDKGQALDVVIKFERSTLNSPRPDKLRVMISVEGSKYRYVNVFKNQYGGGK
;
A
#
# COMPACT_ATOMS: atom_id res chain seq x y z
N MET A 1 10.20 -24.37 9.10
CA MET A 1 9.12 -23.38 9.32
C MET A 1 9.58 -22.50 10.48
N GLY A 2 10.15 -21.32 10.21
CA GLY A 2 10.68 -20.45 11.27
C GLY A 2 9.56 -19.83 12.09
N LYS A 3 9.58 -20.02 13.40
CA LYS A 3 8.60 -19.48 14.35
C LYS A 3 9.00 -18.03 14.65
N LEU A 4 8.12 -17.07 14.41
CA LEU A 4 8.30 -15.71 14.94
C LEU A 4 8.08 -15.78 16.46
N SER A 5 8.95 -15.14 17.23
CA SER A 5 8.82 -15.03 18.68
C SER A 5 8.89 -13.55 19.02
N ALA A 6 7.79 -13.01 19.54
CA ALA A 6 7.75 -11.69 20.13
C ALA A 6 8.11 -11.84 21.61
N TYR A 7 9.05 -11.01 22.07
CA TYR A 7 9.45 -10.96 23.47
C TYR A 7 9.00 -9.61 24.02
N ASN A 8 8.20 -9.64 25.09
CA ASN A 8 7.80 -8.45 25.82
C ASN A 8 8.87 -8.18 26.89
N LEU A 9 9.54 -7.04 26.83
CA LEU A 9 10.40 -6.56 27.90
C LEU A 9 9.79 -5.27 28.42
N THR A 10 9.47 -5.25 29.70
CA THR A 10 9.11 -4.04 30.42
C THR A 10 10.34 -3.60 31.20
N VAL A 11 10.88 -2.43 30.89
CA VAL A 11 11.92 -1.80 31.70
C VAL A 11 11.30 -0.57 32.35
N GLU A 12 11.14 -0.63 33.67
CA GLU A 12 10.52 0.39 34.53
C GLU A 12 9.09 0.80 34.09
N THR A 13 8.97 1.68 33.09
CA THR A 13 7.70 2.22 32.55
C THR A 13 7.58 2.11 31.03
N ASP A 14 8.62 1.65 30.33
CA ASP A 14 8.65 1.57 28.87
C ASP A 14 8.31 0.16 28.38
N TYR A 15 7.27 0.06 27.54
CA TYR A 15 6.91 -1.16 26.84
C TYR A 15 7.74 -1.28 25.56
N THR A 16 8.75 -2.14 25.58
CA THR A 16 9.60 -2.38 24.41
C THR A 16 9.21 -3.70 23.74
N TYR A 17 8.84 -3.64 22.46
CA TYR A 17 8.56 -4.83 21.65
C TYR A 17 9.79 -5.21 20.82
N PHE A 18 10.27 -6.45 21.00
CA PHE A 18 11.32 -7.02 20.15
C PHE A 18 10.69 -7.95 19.10
N ILE A 19 10.85 -7.64 17.81
CA ILE A 19 10.48 -8.53 16.72
C ILE A 19 11.76 -9.17 16.16
N LYS A 20 12.00 -10.45 16.50
CA LYS A 20 13.09 -11.23 15.90
C LYS A 20 12.64 -11.81 14.56
N GLY A 21 13.25 -11.35 13.46
CA GLY A 21 13.11 -11.98 12.14
C GLY A 21 13.75 -13.36 12.13
N ALA A 22 13.18 -14.30 11.35
CA ALA A 22 13.59 -15.70 11.38
C ALA A 22 15.06 -15.98 10.96
N ASN A 23 15.79 -14.97 10.43
CA ASN A 23 17.16 -15.09 9.93
C ASN A 23 18.03 -13.81 10.14
N SER A 24 17.69 -12.92 11.07
CA SER A 24 18.49 -11.70 11.32
C SER A 24 18.97 -11.68 12.77
N ASP A 25 20.25 -12.02 12.98
CA ASP A 25 20.88 -11.93 14.31
C ASP A 25 21.48 -10.54 14.59
N LEU A 26 21.21 -9.52 13.75
CA LEU A 26 21.95 -8.26 13.83
C LEU A 26 21.11 -6.97 13.93
N ASP A 27 19.81 -6.96 13.63
CA ASP A 27 19.04 -5.70 13.66
C ASP A 27 17.71 -5.86 14.42
N GLY A 28 17.69 -5.38 15.66
CA GLY A 28 16.45 -5.13 16.39
C GLY A 28 15.78 -3.85 15.86
N VAL A 29 14.55 -3.95 15.36
CA VAL A 29 13.77 -2.76 14.97
C VAL A 29 13.09 -2.20 16.22
N TRP A 30 13.44 -0.96 16.57
CA TRP A 30 12.83 -0.22 17.67
C TRP A 30 11.47 0.32 17.24
N VAL A 31 10.44 0.05 18.03
CA VAL A 31 9.10 0.61 17.85
C VAL A 31 8.64 1.19 19.18
N HIS A 32 8.54 2.52 19.24
CA HIS A 32 7.91 3.25 20.34
C HIS A 32 6.51 3.69 19.90
N ASN A 33 5.49 3.33 20.69
CA ASN A 33 4.11 3.72 20.42
C ASN A 33 3.91 5.21 20.73
N ASP A 34 3.30 5.90 19.77
CA ASP A 34 2.80 7.28 19.78
C ASP A 34 3.83 8.42 19.84
N CYS A 35 4.58 8.56 18.75
CA CYS A 35 5.42 9.71 18.45
C CYS A 35 4.86 10.53 17.27
N TYR A 36 4.77 11.85 17.43
CA TYR A 36 4.47 12.82 16.39
C TYR A 36 5.78 13.42 15.83
N ILE A 37 5.89 13.51 14.49
CA ILE A 37 7.02 14.19 13.82
C ILE A 37 6.79 15.72 13.74
N SER A 38 5.54 16.13 13.87
CA SER A 38 5.09 17.53 13.91
C SER A 38 3.75 17.60 14.61
N ILE A 39 3.50 18.72 15.30
CA ILE A 39 2.22 19.04 15.93
C ILE A 39 1.45 20.08 15.09
N PRO A 40 0.12 20.16 15.22
CA PRO A 40 -0.69 21.18 14.55
C PRO A 40 -0.21 22.60 14.87
N LYS A 41 -0.41 23.56 13.95
CA LYS A 41 0.05 24.95 14.15
C LYS A 41 -0.70 25.65 15.30
N GLU A 42 -1.92 25.21 15.55
CA GLU A 42 -2.81 25.65 16.61
C GLU A 42 -2.47 25.05 17.98
N ALA A 43 -1.46 24.17 18.06
CA ALA A 43 -1.01 23.60 19.32
C ALA A 43 -0.55 24.70 20.28
N LYS A 44 -1.11 24.68 21.48
CA LYS A 44 -0.81 25.65 22.54
C LYS A 44 0.31 25.12 23.41
N VAL A 45 1.21 26.00 23.84
CA VAL A 45 2.24 25.63 24.82
C VAL A 45 1.56 25.28 26.14
N ALA A 46 1.82 24.09 26.65
CA ALA A 46 1.26 23.56 27.89
C ALA A 46 2.25 23.64 29.06
N GLY A 47 3.35 24.38 28.89
CA GLY A 47 4.41 24.54 29.88
C GLY A 47 5.58 23.58 29.68
N ASN A 48 6.23 23.19 30.77
CA ASN A 48 7.27 22.17 30.78
C ASN A 48 6.80 20.98 31.62
N ILE A 49 6.90 19.78 31.06
CA ILE A 49 6.55 18.53 31.73
C ILE A 49 7.76 17.61 31.63
N ASN A 50 8.23 17.07 32.76
CA ASN A 50 9.41 16.20 32.84
C ASN A 50 10.68 16.78 32.18
N GLY A 51 10.86 18.11 32.26
CA GLY A 51 12.01 18.80 31.67
C GLY A 51 11.91 19.07 30.17
N TYR A 52 10.85 18.62 29.51
CA TYR A 52 10.59 18.86 28.10
C TYR A 52 9.48 19.89 27.90
N LYS A 53 9.56 20.64 26.81
CA LYS A 53 8.52 21.61 26.44
C LYS A 53 7.27 20.86 25.99
N ALA A 54 6.15 21.14 26.65
CA ALA A 54 4.89 20.46 26.40
C ALA A 54 3.96 21.31 25.52
N TYR A 55 3.15 20.62 24.73
CA TYR A 55 2.16 21.20 23.84
C TYR A 55 0.83 20.47 23.98
N THR A 56 -0.27 21.20 23.82
CA THR A 56 -1.62 20.64 23.82
C THR A 56 -2.39 21.06 22.57
N PHE A 57 -3.15 20.13 22.02
CA PHE A 57 -4.01 20.35 20.85
C PHE A 57 -5.18 19.39 20.87
N THR A 58 -6.22 19.70 20.10
CA THR A 58 -7.37 18.80 19.93
C THR A 58 -7.17 17.97 18.67
N GLU A 59 -7.27 16.65 18.81
CA GLU A 59 -7.21 15.69 17.72
C GLU A 59 -8.40 14.73 17.87
N ASN A 60 -9.21 14.58 16.82
CA ASN A 60 -10.41 13.72 16.83
C ASN A 60 -11.41 14.00 17.97
N GLY A 61 -11.49 15.25 18.43
CA GLY A 61 -12.36 15.66 19.53
C GLY A 61 -11.79 15.40 20.93
N GLU A 62 -10.59 14.83 21.03
CA GLU A 62 -9.87 14.62 22.29
C GLU A 62 -8.73 15.61 22.44
N THR A 63 -8.54 16.13 23.65
CA THR A 63 -7.36 16.94 23.97
C THR A 63 -6.16 16.03 24.17
N LYS A 64 -5.13 16.20 23.33
CA LYS A 64 -3.83 15.55 23.46
C LYS A 64 -2.85 16.48 24.16
N ILE A 65 -1.94 15.89 24.92
CA ILE A 65 -0.79 16.56 25.52
C ILE A 65 0.45 15.78 25.08
N VAL A 66 1.42 16.48 24.51
CA VAL A 66 2.68 15.90 24.04
C VAL A 66 3.88 16.69 24.56
N ILE A 67 5.00 16.02 24.75
CA ILE A 67 6.30 16.62 25.12
C ILE A 67 7.25 16.59 23.93
N GLN A 68 8.00 17.67 23.71
CA GLN A 68 9.00 17.74 22.63
C GLN A 68 10.34 17.19 23.10
N THR A 69 10.68 15.98 22.68
CA THR A 69 11.91 15.25 23.05
C THR A 69 13.04 15.44 22.03
N GLY A 70 12.74 16.04 20.87
CA GLY A 70 13.72 16.40 19.85
C GLY A 70 13.19 17.51 18.93
N GLU A 71 14.02 18.01 18.01
CA GLU A 71 13.66 19.13 17.12
C GLU A 71 12.34 18.87 16.38
N ARG A 72 12.12 17.63 15.95
CA ARG A 72 10.92 17.16 15.25
C ARG A 72 10.33 15.90 15.89
N ARG A 73 10.43 15.78 17.22
CA ARG A 73 9.96 14.59 17.94
C ARG A 73 9.09 15.02 19.12
N PHE A 74 7.84 14.58 19.13
CA PHE A 74 6.88 14.85 20.20
C PHE A 74 6.19 13.56 20.67
N GLU A 75 6.06 13.34 21.97
CA GLU A 75 5.61 12.07 22.57
C GLU A 75 4.46 12.29 23.56
N THR A 76 3.52 11.35 23.69
CA THR A 76 2.40 11.45 24.64
C THR A 76 2.79 11.02 26.06
N LEU A 77 2.17 11.61 27.10
CA LEU A 77 2.53 11.37 28.50
C LEU A 77 1.83 10.17 29.15
N ASP A 78 0.59 9.89 28.75
CA ASP A 78 -0.22 8.80 29.32
C ASP A 78 -0.47 7.75 28.25
N GLN A 79 0.13 6.57 28.38
CA GLN A 79 -0.22 5.41 27.57
C GLN A 79 -1.51 4.80 28.11
N PRO A 80 -2.66 4.89 27.41
CA PRO A 80 -3.82 4.09 27.76
C PRO A 80 -3.43 2.60 27.68
N LYS A 81 -3.97 1.81 28.63
CA LYS A 81 -3.82 0.34 28.73
C LYS A 81 -3.70 -0.30 27.34
N ALA A 82 -2.57 -0.96 27.12
CA ALA A 82 -2.16 -1.67 25.92
C ALA A 82 -3.32 -2.06 24.97
N LEU A 83 -3.55 -1.20 23.98
CA LEU A 83 -4.01 -1.65 22.67
C LEU A 83 -2.78 -2.18 21.93
N ASP A 84 -2.96 -3.21 21.09
CA ASP A 84 -1.90 -3.78 20.26
C ASP A 84 -1.06 -2.67 19.61
N PRO A 85 0.28 -2.83 19.50
CA PRO A 85 1.14 -1.81 18.95
C PRO A 85 0.71 -1.41 17.53
N THR A 86 0.11 -0.23 17.44
CA THR A 86 -0.11 0.47 16.18
C THR A 86 1.05 1.43 15.98
N LEU A 87 1.81 1.27 14.90
CA LEU A 87 2.53 2.39 14.31
C LEU A 87 1.52 3.54 14.19
N ASN A 88 1.76 4.69 14.79
CA ASN A 88 1.18 5.96 14.33
C ASN A 88 1.78 6.35 12.97
N GLY A 89 1.83 5.38 12.04
CA GLY A 89 1.85 5.66 10.63
C GLY A 89 0.51 6.28 10.33
N SER A 90 0.52 7.52 9.84
CA SER A 90 -0.53 8.15 9.02
C SER A 90 -1.83 7.37 9.07
N GLN A 91 -2.86 7.86 9.80
CA GLN A 91 -4.22 7.33 9.67
C GLN A 91 -4.50 7.25 8.18
N THR A 92 -4.34 6.06 7.60
CA THR A 92 -4.30 5.91 6.15
C THR A 92 -5.76 5.97 5.79
N LYS A 93 -6.21 7.17 5.38
CA LYS A 93 -7.60 7.46 5.06
C LYS A 93 -8.15 6.30 4.25
N THR A 94 -9.23 5.68 4.70
CA THR A 94 -9.85 4.59 3.96
C THR A 94 -11.06 5.11 3.21
N ILE A 95 -11.02 5.01 1.88
CA ILE A 95 -12.11 5.38 0.98
C ILE A 95 -12.75 4.10 0.45
N LYS A 96 -14.06 3.97 0.67
CA LYS A 96 -14.85 2.88 0.10
C LYS A 96 -15.50 3.37 -1.19
N VAL A 97 -15.42 2.56 -2.25
CA VAL A 97 -15.92 2.92 -3.58
C VAL A 97 -16.82 1.81 -4.10
N ASP A 98 -17.98 2.16 -4.62
CA ASP A 98 -18.77 1.21 -5.39
C ASP A 98 -18.14 0.99 -6.78
N PHE A 99 -17.78 -0.26 -7.08
CA PHE A 99 -17.11 -0.61 -8.33
C PHE A 99 -18.00 -0.47 -9.57
N ASP A 100 -19.31 -0.69 -9.45
CA ASP A 100 -20.20 -0.53 -10.59
C ASP A 100 -20.48 0.94 -10.87
N GLU A 101 -20.58 1.77 -9.84
CA GLU A 101 -20.63 3.24 -10.00
C GLU A 101 -19.32 3.81 -10.55
N SER A 102 -18.16 3.26 -10.18
CA SER A 102 -16.86 3.73 -10.68
C SER A 102 -16.71 3.54 -12.20
N ARG A 103 -17.54 2.68 -12.80
CA ARG A 103 -17.59 2.45 -14.25
C ARG A 103 -18.46 3.47 -14.99
N ILE A 104 -19.23 4.29 -14.28
CA ILE A 104 -20.06 5.35 -14.87
C ILE A 104 -19.17 6.58 -15.05
N LYS A 105 -18.85 6.91 -16.30
CA LYS A 105 -18.00 8.06 -16.62
C LYS A 105 -18.52 9.33 -15.94
N ASN A 106 -17.61 10.07 -15.30
CA ASN A 106 -17.86 11.31 -14.55
C ASN A 106 -18.67 11.16 -13.25
N SER A 107 -19.02 9.94 -12.81
CA SER A 107 -19.53 9.73 -11.45
C SER A 107 -18.48 10.10 -10.41
N GLU A 108 -18.91 10.32 -9.17
CA GLU A 108 -17.98 10.60 -8.09
C GLU A 108 -17.03 9.41 -7.84
N ALA A 109 -17.57 8.19 -7.84
CA ALA A 109 -16.78 6.96 -7.76
C ALA A 109 -15.74 6.86 -8.89
N HIS A 110 -16.10 7.25 -10.12
CA HIS A 110 -15.18 7.25 -11.26
C HIS A 110 -14.04 8.26 -11.06
N LYS A 111 -14.31 9.45 -10.52
CA LYS A 111 -13.26 10.44 -10.21
C LYS A 111 -12.34 9.91 -9.12
N ILE A 112 -12.88 9.36 -8.04
CA ILE A 112 -12.11 8.84 -6.89
C ILE A 112 -11.08 7.79 -7.31
N VAL A 113 -11.41 6.90 -8.26
CA VAL A 113 -10.49 5.86 -8.73
C VAL A 113 -9.53 6.32 -9.83
N ASN A 114 -9.69 7.56 -10.29
CA ASN A 114 -8.88 8.18 -11.35
C ASN A 114 -7.99 9.34 -10.85
N ASP A 115 -8.40 10.02 -9.80
CA ASP A 115 -7.70 11.11 -9.12
C ASP A 115 -7.37 10.66 -7.69
N LEU A 116 -6.31 9.85 -7.55
CA LEU A 116 -5.99 9.19 -6.28
C LEU A 116 -5.38 10.15 -5.25
N ASP A 117 -5.86 10.07 -4.01
CA ASP A 117 -5.31 10.75 -2.84
C ASP A 117 -3.99 10.10 -2.43
N VAL A 118 -3.10 10.91 -1.83
CA VAL A 118 -1.86 10.44 -1.20
C VAL A 118 -2.16 9.67 0.09
N ASN A 119 -1.30 8.72 0.48
CA ASN A 119 -1.38 8.00 1.75
C ASN A 119 -2.78 7.46 2.08
N THR A 120 -3.45 6.88 1.09
CA THR A 120 -4.88 6.50 1.18
C THR A 120 -5.06 5.03 0.84
N ARG A 121 -5.95 4.37 1.59
CA ARG A 121 -6.43 3.00 1.33
C ARG A 121 -7.76 3.08 0.61
N TYR A 122 -7.93 2.23 -0.39
CA TYR A 122 -9.14 2.12 -1.18
C TYR A 122 -9.69 0.71 -1.07
N GLU A 123 -11.00 0.60 -0.85
CA GLU A 123 -11.73 -0.67 -0.86
C GLU A 123 -12.91 -0.57 -1.83
N LEU A 124 -12.84 -1.32 -2.93
CA LEU A 124 -13.88 -1.38 -3.94
C LEU A 124 -14.87 -2.51 -3.63
N SER A 125 -16.15 -2.32 -3.94
CA SER A 125 -17.21 -3.31 -3.66
C SER A 125 -17.02 -4.66 -4.37
N ASN A 126 -16.21 -4.72 -5.44
CA ASN A 126 -15.81 -5.97 -6.10
C ASN A 126 -14.71 -6.76 -5.38
N GLY A 127 -14.23 -6.26 -4.22
CA GLY A 127 -13.18 -6.89 -3.43
C GLY A 127 -11.76 -6.43 -3.75
N THR A 128 -11.57 -5.55 -4.74
CA THR A 128 -10.26 -4.94 -4.99
C THR A 128 -9.90 -3.99 -3.85
N LYS A 129 -8.68 -4.11 -3.33
CA LYS A 129 -8.15 -3.23 -2.30
C LYS A 129 -6.79 -2.72 -2.71
N PHE A 130 -6.51 -1.44 -2.54
CA PHE A 130 -5.19 -0.89 -2.82
C PHE A 130 -4.83 0.24 -1.90
N LYS A 131 -3.55 0.60 -1.89
CA LYS A 131 -3.04 1.75 -1.14
C LYS A 131 -2.06 2.56 -1.97
N THR A 132 -2.07 3.86 -1.74
CA THR A 132 -1.19 4.82 -2.38
C THR A 132 -0.09 5.29 -1.44
N ASN A 133 1.06 5.63 -2.01
CA ASN A 133 2.13 6.31 -1.28
C ASN A 133 1.84 7.81 -1.10
N ASP A 134 2.80 8.53 -0.55
CA ASP A 134 2.79 9.98 -0.31
C ASP A 134 2.76 10.85 -1.57
N TYR A 135 2.83 10.23 -2.76
CA TYR A 135 2.70 10.88 -4.07
C TYR A 135 1.46 10.42 -4.86
N GLY A 136 0.56 9.63 -4.24
CA GLY A 136 -0.68 9.17 -4.88
C GLY A 136 -0.48 8.00 -5.85
N TYR A 137 0.70 7.36 -5.85
CA TYR A 137 0.96 6.18 -6.67
C TYR A 137 0.62 4.91 -5.89
N VAL A 138 -0.03 3.96 -6.58
CA VAL A 138 -0.31 2.65 -6.01
C VAL A 138 1.00 1.95 -5.63
N GLU A 139 1.11 1.56 -4.36
CA GLU A 139 2.25 0.81 -3.81
C GLU A 139 1.93 -0.66 -3.56
N GLU A 140 0.66 -0.98 -3.32
CA GLU A 140 0.16 -2.34 -3.13
C GLU A 140 -1.30 -2.44 -3.55
N ILE A 141 -1.65 -3.53 -4.21
CA ILE A 141 -3.01 -3.82 -4.67
C ILE A 141 -3.30 -5.32 -4.55
N THR A 142 -4.51 -5.63 -4.10
CA THR A 142 -5.08 -6.96 -3.98
C THR A 142 -6.35 -7.03 -4.81
N PHE A 143 -6.52 -8.09 -5.60
CA PHE A 143 -7.71 -8.32 -6.42
C PHE A 143 -7.96 -9.80 -6.68
N LYS A 144 -9.18 -10.09 -7.12
CA LYS A 144 -9.61 -11.42 -7.58
C LYS A 144 -9.90 -11.37 -9.08
N PRO A 145 -9.10 -12.05 -9.92
CA PRO A 145 -9.37 -12.16 -11.35
C PRO A 145 -10.72 -12.82 -11.62
N ILE A 146 -11.46 -12.32 -12.62
CA ILE A 146 -12.74 -12.89 -13.06
C ILE A 146 -12.73 -13.13 -14.57
N ASP A 147 -13.50 -14.08 -15.10
CA ASP A 147 -13.61 -14.30 -16.55
C ASP A 147 -14.59 -13.30 -17.21
N LYS A 148 -14.26 -12.01 -17.11
CA LYS A 148 -15.06 -10.92 -17.68
C LYS A 148 -14.14 -9.91 -18.35
N LYS A 149 -14.29 -9.75 -19.67
CA LYS A 149 -13.53 -8.77 -20.42
C LYS A 149 -14.08 -7.36 -20.18
N MET A 150 -13.19 -6.43 -19.81
CA MET A 150 -13.49 -5.01 -19.66
C MET A 150 -13.06 -4.20 -20.90
N PRO A 151 -13.76 -3.08 -21.21
CA PRO A 151 -13.40 -2.21 -22.32
C PRO A 151 -12.09 -1.46 -22.06
N ARG A 152 -11.38 -1.11 -23.13
CA ARG A 152 -10.17 -0.28 -23.07
C ARG A 152 -10.50 1.19 -23.33
N THR A 153 -9.75 2.10 -22.73
CA THR A 153 -9.88 3.55 -22.91
C THR A 153 -8.55 4.18 -23.32
N SER A 154 -8.59 5.42 -23.82
CA SER A 154 -7.40 6.20 -24.19
C SER A 154 -6.47 6.51 -23.01
N GLN A 155 -6.97 6.38 -21.77
CA GLN A 155 -6.19 6.59 -20.55
C GLN A 155 -4.96 5.68 -20.48
N GLN A 156 -5.02 4.50 -21.10
CA GLN A 156 -3.86 3.61 -21.23
C GLN A 156 -2.67 4.34 -21.87
N THR A 157 -2.91 5.07 -22.97
CA THR A 157 -1.86 5.82 -23.67
C THR A 157 -1.36 6.98 -22.81
N THR A 158 -2.26 7.72 -22.17
CA THR A 158 -1.91 8.84 -21.28
C THR A 158 -1.00 8.39 -20.15
N ILE A 159 -1.30 7.25 -19.51
CA ILE A 159 -0.47 6.73 -18.42
C ILE A 159 0.89 6.24 -18.91
N GLY A 160 0.97 5.64 -20.11
CA GLY A 160 2.25 5.25 -20.70
C GLY A 160 3.22 6.43 -20.85
N TYR A 161 2.72 7.58 -21.29
CA TYR A 161 3.53 8.80 -21.47
C TYR A 161 4.03 9.42 -20.16
N LEU A 162 3.58 8.98 -18.99
CA LEU A 162 4.14 9.42 -17.71
C LEU A 162 5.47 8.71 -17.38
N GLY A 163 5.82 7.65 -18.10
CA GLY A 163 7.03 6.88 -17.90
C GLY A 163 8.17 7.28 -18.84
N GLU A 164 8.94 6.27 -19.24
CA GLU A 164 10.05 6.42 -20.18
C GLU A 164 9.56 6.35 -21.63
N ILE A 165 10.38 6.84 -22.57
CA ILE A 165 10.10 6.69 -24.01
C ILE A 165 9.98 5.20 -24.35
N GLY A 166 8.85 4.82 -24.94
CA GLY A 166 8.52 3.43 -25.29
C GLY A 166 7.73 2.67 -24.22
N ASP A 167 7.41 3.31 -23.08
CA ASP A 167 6.44 2.77 -22.14
C ASP A 167 5.01 2.83 -22.68
N VAL A 168 4.19 1.91 -22.19
CA VAL A 168 2.74 1.83 -22.41
C VAL A 168 2.03 1.91 -21.06
N GLY A 169 0.73 2.21 -21.04
CA GLY A 169 -0.09 2.02 -19.85
C GLY A 169 -0.30 0.53 -19.59
N GLY A 170 0.53 -0.05 -18.72
CA GLY A 170 0.41 -1.42 -18.28
C GLY A 170 -0.80 -1.60 -17.38
N HIS A 171 -1.56 -2.67 -17.60
CA HIS A 171 -2.62 -3.07 -16.68
C HIS A 171 -2.04 -3.89 -15.53
N ILE A 172 -2.45 -3.58 -14.30
CA ILE A 172 -2.14 -4.41 -13.11
C ILE A 172 -2.94 -5.72 -13.21
N GLN A 173 -4.27 -5.61 -13.24
CA GLN A 173 -5.19 -6.68 -13.61
C GLN A 173 -5.54 -6.52 -15.10
N ALA A 174 -5.29 -7.55 -15.90
CA ALA A 174 -5.56 -7.51 -17.33
C ALA A 174 -7.06 -7.31 -17.65
N CYS A 175 -7.37 -6.59 -18.74
CA CYS A 175 -8.77 -6.34 -19.14
C CYS A 175 -9.57 -7.62 -19.35
N ARG A 176 -8.94 -8.69 -19.86
CA ARG A 176 -9.59 -10.00 -20.05
C ARG A 176 -10.07 -10.60 -18.73
N HIS A 177 -9.44 -10.21 -17.62
CA HIS A 177 -9.68 -10.79 -16.31
C HIS A 177 -10.43 -9.85 -15.35
N GLY A 178 -11.16 -8.85 -15.86
CA GLY A 178 -11.95 -7.92 -15.04
C GLY A 178 -11.27 -6.58 -14.71
N GLY A 179 -10.05 -6.34 -15.17
CA GLY A 179 -9.33 -5.09 -14.88
C GLY A 179 -9.80 -3.92 -15.73
N THR A 180 -10.05 -2.77 -15.11
CA THR A 180 -10.49 -1.55 -15.79
C THR A 180 -9.31 -0.70 -16.28
N CYS A 181 -9.57 0.33 -17.09
CA CYS A 181 -8.55 1.31 -17.48
C CYS A 181 -8.48 2.51 -16.52
N ASP A 182 -8.92 2.35 -15.27
CA ASP A 182 -8.85 3.41 -14.27
C ASP A 182 -7.42 3.60 -13.74
N ARG A 183 -7.11 4.78 -13.20
CA ARG A 183 -5.76 5.16 -12.75
C ARG A 183 -5.16 4.18 -11.76
N TYR A 184 -5.95 3.61 -10.86
CA TYR A 184 -5.48 2.64 -9.86
C TYR A 184 -5.00 1.32 -10.48
N ASN A 185 -5.52 0.95 -11.66
CA ASN A 185 -5.21 -0.30 -12.34
C ASN A 185 -4.19 -0.12 -13.49
N LEU A 186 -3.61 1.08 -13.62
CA LEU A 186 -2.66 1.43 -14.67
C LEU A 186 -1.36 1.98 -14.11
N PHE A 187 -0.25 1.65 -14.76
CA PHE A 187 1.07 2.22 -14.49
C PHE A 187 1.93 2.29 -15.75
N PRO A 188 2.91 3.21 -15.85
CA PRO A 188 3.86 3.22 -16.95
C PRO A 188 4.70 1.94 -16.94
N GLN A 189 4.64 1.20 -18.05
CA GLN A 189 5.21 -0.13 -18.17
C GLN A 189 6.02 -0.23 -19.45
N ASN A 190 7.22 -0.81 -19.36
CA ASN A 190 8.01 -1.09 -20.55
C ASN A 190 7.21 -1.96 -21.54
N GLY A 191 7.09 -1.54 -22.80
CA GLY A 191 6.27 -2.23 -23.80
C GLY A 191 6.65 -3.69 -24.07
N ASN A 192 7.93 -4.05 -23.87
CA ASN A 192 8.40 -5.44 -24.00
C ASN A 192 8.10 -6.27 -22.75
N PHE A 193 8.11 -5.66 -21.57
CA PHE A 193 7.71 -6.29 -20.32
C PHE A 193 6.21 -6.66 -20.34
N ASN A 194 5.35 -5.77 -20.84
CA ASN A 194 3.90 -6.00 -20.98
C ASN A 194 3.53 -7.19 -21.89
N ASN A 195 4.36 -7.48 -22.89
CA ASN A 195 4.10 -8.53 -23.89
C ASN A 195 4.85 -9.85 -23.64
N SER A 196 5.64 -9.95 -22.57
CA SER A 196 6.53 -11.10 -22.32
C SER A 196 6.08 -11.93 -21.11
N SER A 197 7.03 -12.37 -20.27
CA SER A 197 6.80 -13.39 -19.25
C SER A 197 5.76 -13.02 -18.21
N TYR A 198 5.53 -11.72 -17.91
CA TYR A 198 4.46 -11.31 -17.01
C TYR A 198 3.09 -11.75 -17.52
N LYS A 199 2.81 -11.46 -18.80
CA LYS A 199 1.58 -11.88 -19.46
C LYS A 199 1.47 -13.41 -19.49
N VAL A 200 2.52 -14.11 -19.92
CA VAL A 200 2.50 -15.58 -20.01
C VAL A 200 2.32 -16.23 -18.63
N TYR A 201 3.02 -15.73 -17.61
CA TYR A 201 2.93 -16.21 -16.24
C TYR A 201 1.52 -16.00 -15.67
N PHE A 202 0.99 -14.77 -15.81
CA PHE A 202 -0.30 -14.41 -15.28
C PHE A 202 -1.43 -15.13 -16.04
N GLU A 203 -1.39 -15.15 -17.37
CA GLU A 203 -2.37 -15.87 -18.19
C GLU A 203 -2.36 -17.36 -17.88
N ASN A 204 -1.19 -18.02 -17.75
CA ASN A 204 -1.17 -19.46 -17.48
C ASN A 204 -1.69 -19.82 -16.08
N ILE A 205 -1.34 -19.04 -15.05
CA ILE A 205 -1.78 -19.32 -13.68
C ILE A 205 -3.26 -18.97 -13.51
N VAL A 206 -3.66 -17.78 -13.97
CA VAL A 206 -5.04 -17.32 -13.87
C VAL A 206 -5.96 -18.16 -14.72
N LYS A 207 -5.61 -18.45 -15.98
CA LYS A 207 -6.42 -19.32 -16.83
C LYS A 207 -6.61 -20.69 -16.21
N LYS A 208 -5.55 -21.34 -15.70
CA LYS A 208 -5.67 -22.66 -15.07
C LYS A 208 -6.57 -22.65 -13.84
N ALA A 209 -6.52 -21.60 -13.02
CA ALA A 209 -7.35 -21.52 -11.82
C ALA A 209 -8.80 -21.20 -12.18
N VAL A 210 -9.02 -20.24 -13.08
CA VAL A 210 -10.35 -19.86 -13.58
C VAL A 210 -11.03 -21.03 -14.29
N ASP A 211 -10.32 -21.74 -15.18
CA ASP A 211 -10.83 -22.94 -15.88
C ASP A 211 -11.23 -24.05 -14.87
N LYS A 212 -10.60 -24.08 -13.68
CA LYS A 212 -10.91 -25.03 -12.59
C LYS A 212 -11.96 -24.50 -11.59
N GLY A 213 -12.49 -23.30 -11.80
CA GLY A 213 -13.42 -22.65 -10.86
C GLY A 213 -12.78 -22.25 -9.52
N GLN A 214 -11.46 -22.19 -9.44
CA GLN A 214 -10.73 -21.86 -8.20
C GLN A 214 -10.64 -20.35 -7.99
N ALA A 215 -10.92 -19.91 -6.78
CA ALA A 215 -10.71 -18.52 -6.38
C ALA A 215 -9.22 -18.22 -6.20
N LEU A 216 -8.71 -17.23 -6.93
CA LEU A 216 -7.37 -16.69 -6.78
C LEU A 216 -7.38 -15.37 -6.05
N ASP A 217 -6.46 -15.21 -5.11
CA ASP A 217 -6.09 -13.92 -4.54
C ASP A 217 -4.74 -13.51 -5.11
N VAL A 218 -4.70 -12.35 -5.75
CA VAL A 218 -3.48 -11.76 -6.30
C VAL A 218 -3.14 -10.53 -5.50
N VAL A 219 -1.91 -10.46 -5.02
CA VAL A 219 -1.31 -9.26 -4.42
C VAL A 219 -0.14 -8.82 -5.26
N ILE A 220 -0.09 -7.54 -5.61
CA ILE A 220 1.03 -6.92 -6.32
C ILE A 220 1.56 -5.78 -5.49
N LYS A 221 2.87 -5.79 -5.24
CA LYS A 221 3.60 -4.68 -4.60
C LYS A 221 4.50 -4.01 -5.63
N PHE A 222 4.49 -2.69 -5.64
CA PHE A 222 5.35 -1.86 -6.50
C PHE A 222 6.56 -1.41 -5.71
N GLU A 223 7.75 -1.73 -6.21
CA GLU A 223 9.00 -1.27 -5.62
C GLU A 223 9.56 -0.11 -6.45
N ARG A 224 9.89 0.99 -5.75
CA ARG A 224 10.43 2.24 -6.31
C ARG A 224 11.67 2.65 -5.52
N SER A 225 12.76 2.89 -6.22
CA SER A 225 13.96 3.55 -5.71
C SER A 225 13.69 5.04 -5.49
N THR A 226 12.95 5.64 -6.42
CA THR A 226 12.48 7.03 -6.36
C THR A 226 10.98 7.05 -6.05
N LEU A 227 10.60 7.42 -4.82
CA LEU A 227 9.22 7.33 -4.32
C LEU A 227 8.21 8.15 -5.16
N ASN A 228 8.62 9.29 -5.69
CA ASN A 228 7.79 10.17 -6.53
C ASN A 228 7.82 9.83 -8.03
N SER A 229 8.43 8.71 -8.42
CA SER A 229 8.37 8.25 -9.81
C SER A 229 7.01 7.63 -10.09
N PRO A 230 6.27 8.04 -11.15
CA PRO A 230 5.06 7.34 -11.58
C PRO A 230 5.36 5.93 -12.09
N ARG A 231 6.58 5.69 -12.59
CA ARG A 231 7.06 4.43 -13.14
C ARG A 231 7.76 3.59 -12.06
N PRO A 232 7.24 2.40 -11.72
CA PRO A 232 7.88 1.53 -10.73
C PRO A 232 9.10 0.84 -11.33
N ASP A 233 10.11 0.53 -10.51
CA ASP A 233 11.30 -0.19 -10.97
C ASP A 233 11.00 -1.67 -11.20
N LYS A 234 10.16 -2.25 -10.33
CA LYS A 234 9.78 -3.65 -10.38
C LYS A 234 8.48 -3.92 -9.62
N LEU A 235 7.88 -5.05 -9.94
CA LEU A 235 6.66 -5.55 -9.33
C LEU A 235 6.95 -6.87 -8.64
N ARG A 236 6.46 -7.03 -7.42
CA ARG A 236 6.41 -8.33 -6.73
C ARG A 236 4.99 -8.84 -6.78
N VAL A 237 4.77 -9.94 -7.50
CA VAL A 237 3.46 -10.55 -7.69
C VAL A 237 3.39 -11.80 -6.81
N MET A 238 2.36 -11.86 -5.99
CA MET A 238 2.08 -12.93 -5.04
C MET A 238 0.70 -13.49 -5.34
N ILE A 239 0.61 -14.80 -5.59
CA ILE A 239 -0.65 -15.48 -5.93
C ILE A 239 -0.92 -16.60 -4.94
N SER A 240 -2.12 -16.65 -4.38
CA SER A 240 -2.64 -17.76 -3.59
C SER A 240 -3.92 -18.33 -4.20
N VAL A 241 -4.12 -19.63 -3.98
CA VAL A 241 -5.35 -20.37 -4.31
C VAL A 241 -6.05 -20.67 -2.99
N GLU A 242 -7.33 -20.34 -2.87
CA GLU A 242 -8.22 -20.77 -1.77
C GLU A 242 -7.61 -20.61 -0.35
N GLY A 243 -7.20 -19.39 0.03
CA GLY A 243 -6.72 -19.10 1.40
C GLY A 243 -5.40 -19.79 1.80
N SER A 244 -4.74 -20.49 0.88
CA SER A 244 -3.41 -21.07 1.08
C SER A 244 -2.35 -19.97 1.24
N LYS A 245 -1.21 -20.28 1.87
CA LYS A 245 0.01 -19.44 1.74
C LYS A 245 0.33 -19.20 0.26
N TYR A 246 0.83 -18.01 -0.07
CA TYR A 246 1.19 -17.63 -1.44
C TYR A 246 2.04 -18.73 -2.10
N ARG A 247 1.48 -19.34 -3.15
CA ARG A 247 2.12 -20.48 -3.85
C ARG A 247 3.12 -20.00 -4.90
N TYR A 248 2.92 -18.79 -5.41
CA TYR A 248 3.80 -18.22 -6.41
C TYR A 248 4.16 -16.78 -6.04
N VAL A 249 5.46 -16.52 -5.92
CA VAL A 249 6.02 -15.19 -5.67
C VAL A 249 7.06 -14.92 -6.74
N ASN A 250 6.77 -13.98 -7.64
CA ASN A 250 7.67 -13.60 -8.72
C ASN A 250 7.96 -12.11 -8.68
N VAL A 251 9.19 -11.76 -9.04
CA VAL A 251 9.64 -10.37 -9.11
C VAL A 251 9.93 -10.05 -10.57
N PHE A 252 9.28 -9.00 -11.07
CA PHE A 252 9.37 -8.59 -12.45
C PHE A 252 9.96 -7.20 -12.53
N LYS A 253 11.10 -7.03 -13.22
CA LYS A 253 11.70 -5.72 -13.45
C LYS A 253 10.96 -4.99 -14.57
N ASN A 254 10.65 -3.72 -14.38
CA ASN A 254 10.02 -2.87 -15.38
C ASN A 254 11.06 -2.39 -16.39
N GLN A 255 11.59 -3.31 -17.18
CA GLN A 255 12.62 -3.05 -18.17
C GLN A 255 12.52 -4.09 -19.29
N TYR A 256 13.26 -3.89 -20.37
CA TYR A 256 13.38 -4.88 -21.43
C TYR A 256 13.82 -6.24 -20.88
N GLY A 257 13.06 -7.30 -21.16
CA GLY A 257 13.35 -8.66 -20.71
C GLY A 257 13.24 -8.89 -19.19
N GLY A 258 12.62 -7.98 -18.45
CA GLY A 258 12.58 -8.01 -16.98
C GLY A 258 11.70 -9.10 -16.33
N GLY A 259 11.11 -10.00 -17.11
CA GLY A 259 10.27 -11.09 -16.60
C GLY A 259 10.92 -12.48 -16.58
N LYS A 260 12.25 -12.57 -16.56
CA LYS A 260 12.93 -13.87 -16.44
C LYS A 260 12.87 -14.43 -15.02
#